data_AF-A0A2S7U2T7-F1
#
_entry.id   AF-A0A2S7U2T7-F1
#
_cell.length_a   1.000
_cell.length_b   1.000
_cell.length_c   1.000
_cell.angle_alpha   90.00
_cell.angle_beta   90.00
_cell.angle_gamma   90.00
#
_symmetry.space_group_name_H-M   'P 1'
#
loop_
_entity.id
_entity.type
_entity.pdbx_description
1 polymer ?
#
loop_
_entity_poly.entity_id
_entity_poly.type
_entity_poly.pdbx_seq_one_letter_code
_entity_poly.pdbx_strand_id
1 'polypeptide(L)'
;MAMRALHFLAIASILLSVSCASHKSEVDVRTYHLKDTKRVKRDYKVVRAEQQKRLRGAITQSEMAARKGQYYMIDWDVRQHSVTDPIRVVFKYHQAATGTIELKMIENFAKSETRGSCEFAIVGELYQKKGRVLDWRVEVYSGAKLLASEQSYLWE
;
A
#
# COMPACT_ATOMS: atom_id res chain seq x y z
N MET A 1 -52.69 11.74 -23.57
CA MET A 1 -51.25 12.03 -23.80
C MET A 1 -50.44 12.19 -22.52
N ALA A 2 -50.98 12.75 -21.43
CA ALA A 2 -50.24 13.00 -20.18
C ALA A 2 -49.70 11.76 -19.45
N MET A 3 -50.41 10.62 -19.50
CA MET A 3 -50.03 9.41 -18.75
C MET A 3 -48.79 8.69 -19.30
N ARG A 4 -48.52 8.81 -20.61
CA ARG A 4 -47.30 8.29 -21.24
C ARG A 4 -46.07 9.11 -20.87
N ALA A 5 -46.22 10.45 -20.76
CA ALA A 5 -45.13 11.34 -20.34
C ALA A 5 -44.69 11.08 -18.88
N LEU A 6 -45.63 10.73 -18.01
CA LEU A 6 -45.35 10.40 -16.60
C LEU A 6 -44.53 9.10 -16.46
N HIS A 7 -44.80 8.09 -17.30
CA HIS A 7 -44.02 6.86 -17.32
C HIS A 7 -42.59 7.06 -17.89
N PHE A 8 -42.42 7.91 -18.90
CA PHE A 8 -41.09 8.27 -19.40
C PHE A 8 -40.25 9.02 -18.35
N LEU A 9 -40.88 9.88 -17.54
CA LEU A 9 -40.21 10.59 -16.44
C LEU A 9 -39.79 9.66 -15.29
N ALA A 10 -40.61 8.65 -14.98
CA ALA A 10 -40.31 7.63 -13.97
C ALA A 10 -39.16 6.68 -14.40
N ILE A 11 -39.05 6.35 -15.69
CA ILE A 11 -37.97 5.50 -16.20
C ILE A 11 -36.64 6.28 -16.27
N ALA A 12 -36.69 7.57 -16.61
CA ALA A 12 -35.50 8.43 -16.65
C ALA A 12 -34.88 8.63 -15.26
N SER A 13 -35.68 8.62 -14.19
CA SER A 13 -35.21 8.79 -12.81
C SER A 13 -34.52 7.53 -12.25
N ILE A 14 -34.89 6.33 -12.71
CA ILE A 14 -34.24 5.06 -12.33
C ILE A 14 -32.86 4.91 -12.99
N LEU A 15 -32.66 5.47 -14.18
CA LEU A 15 -31.38 5.42 -14.90
C LEU A 15 -30.31 6.40 -14.37
N LEU A 16 -30.72 7.41 -13.58
CA LEU A 16 -29.81 8.40 -12.98
C LEU A 16 -29.25 7.99 -11.61
N SER A 17 -29.76 6.91 -11.00
CA SER A 17 -29.35 6.43 -9.68
C SER A 17 -28.19 5.43 -9.68
N VAL A 18 -27.62 5.08 -10.84
CA VAL A 18 -26.39 4.26 -10.90
C VAL A 18 -25.18 5.18 -10.70
N SER A 19 -25.06 5.76 -9.51
CA SER A 19 -23.83 6.43 -9.09
C SER A 19 -22.84 5.36 -8.66
N CYS A 20 -21.80 5.14 -9.45
CA CYS A 20 -20.65 4.35 -9.04
C CYS A 20 -19.92 5.10 -7.91
N ALA A 21 -20.35 4.90 -6.66
CA ALA A 21 -19.60 5.34 -5.50
C ALA A 21 -18.30 4.50 -5.45
N SER A 22 -17.20 5.09 -5.91
CA SER A 22 -15.88 4.46 -5.77
C SER A 22 -15.55 4.38 -4.28
N HIS A 23 -15.59 3.18 -3.72
CA HIS A 23 -15.18 2.95 -2.34
C HIS A 23 -13.68 3.27 -2.20
N LYS A 24 -13.35 4.33 -1.48
CA LYS A 24 -11.95 4.66 -1.17
C LYS A 24 -11.48 3.70 -0.06
N SER A 25 -10.47 2.89 -0.33
CA SER A 25 -9.87 2.04 0.71
C SER A 25 -9.29 2.94 1.82
N GLU A 26 -9.49 2.53 3.06
CA GLU A 26 -8.95 3.21 4.25
C GLU A 26 -7.43 3.05 4.34
N VAL A 27 -6.87 2.04 3.67
CA VAL A 27 -5.44 1.76 3.56
C VAL A 27 -5.10 1.54 2.09
N ASP A 28 -4.18 2.33 1.55
CA ASP A 28 -3.61 2.17 0.20
C ASP A 28 -2.16 1.69 0.30
N VAL A 29 -1.81 0.67 -0.49
CA VAL A 29 -0.46 0.12 -0.49
C VAL A 29 0.13 0.18 -1.90
N ARG A 30 1.13 1.03 -2.08
CA ARG A 30 1.91 1.11 -3.33
C ARG A 30 3.20 0.35 -3.19
N THR A 31 3.39 -0.64 -4.06
CA THR A 31 4.61 -1.46 -4.06
C THR A 31 5.59 -0.99 -5.13
N TYR A 32 6.88 -0.97 -4.81
CA TYR A 32 7.96 -0.75 -5.77
C TYR A 32 9.07 -1.79 -5.58
N HIS A 33 9.56 -2.36 -6.68
CA HIS A 33 10.59 -3.40 -6.64
C HIS A 33 11.82 -2.95 -7.43
N LEU A 34 12.90 -2.66 -6.71
CA LEU A 34 14.20 -2.34 -7.31
C LEU A 34 14.99 -3.63 -7.62
N LYS A 35 14.74 -4.21 -8.81
CA LYS A 35 15.43 -5.41 -9.30
C LYS A 35 16.84 -5.12 -9.81
N ASP A 36 16.99 -4.03 -10.54
CA ASP A 36 18.23 -3.66 -11.22
C ASP A 36 18.61 -2.21 -10.92
N THR A 37 19.92 -1.96 -10.88
CA THR A 37 20.56 -0.67 -10.71
C THR A 37 20.85 -0.02 -12.07
N LYS A 38 20.75 -0.77 -13.18
CA LYS A 38 20.78 -0.20 -14.53
C LYS A 38 19.59 0.75 -14.72
N ARG A 39 19.86 1.91 -15.30
CA ARG A 39 18.88 2.98 -15.50
C ARG A 39 17.72 2.50 -16.39
N VAL A 40 16.48 2.66 -15.92
CA VAL A 40 15.28 2.38 -16.72
C VAL A 40 15.22 3.33 -17.94
N LYS A 41 14.76 2.80 -19.09
CA LYS A 41 14.56 3.56 -20.32
C LYS A 41 13.67 4.80 -20.11
N ARG A 42 13.87 5.82 -20.94
CA ARG A 42 13.28 7.17 -20.79
C ARG A 42 11.74 7.19 -20.81
N ASP A 43 11.12 6.18 -21.41
CA ASP A 43 9.68 6.13 -21.66
C ASP A 43 8.84 5.92 -20.39
N TYR A 44 9.45 5.39 -19.31
CA TYR A 44 8.78 5.17 -18.01
C TYR A 44 9.18 6.20 -16.97
N LYS A 45 8.71 7.45 -17.13
CA LYS A 45 9.11 8.60 -16.29
C LYS A 45 8.93 8.37 -14.78
N VAL A 46 7.79 7.81 -14.36
CA VAL A 46 7.47 7.57 -12.94
C VAL A 46 8.38 6.49 -12.33
N VAL A 47 8.50 5.34 -12.99
CA VAL A 47 9.37 4.24 -12.56
C VAL A 47 10.82 4.71 -12.45
N ARG A 48 11.27 5.52 -13.42
CA ARG A 48 12.63 6.09 -13.39
C ARG A 48 12.82 7.05 -12.22
N ALA A 49 11.85 7.92 -11.94
CA ALA A 49 11.92 8.85 -10.82
C ALA A 49 12.00 8.09 -9.49
N GLU A 50 11.19 7.04 -9.33
CA GLU A 50 11.23 6.19 -8.14
C GLU A 50 12.57 5.44 -8.03
N GLN A 51 13.09 4.86 -9.12
CA GLN A 51 14.42 4.25 -9.15
C GLN A 51 15.51 5.23 -8.70
N GLN A 52 15.49 6.46 -9.24
CA GLN A 52 16.46 7.50 -8.91
C GLN A 52 16.33 7.94 -7.44
N LYS A 53 15.11 8.03 -6.91
CA LYS A 53 14.87 8.29 -5.48
C LYS A 53 15.50 7.19 -4.61
N ARG A 54 15.32 5.92 -4.96
CA ARG A 54 15.86 4.76 -4.19
C ARG A 54 17.38 4.66 -4.23
N LEU A 55 17.99 5.04 -5.35
CA LEU A 55 19.43 5.02 -5.54
C LEU A 55 20.12 6.34 -5.14
N ARG A 56 19.37 7.34 -4.68
CA ARG A 56 19.93 8.64 -4.32
C ARG A 56 20.97 8.47 -3.20
N GLY A 57 22.18 8.94 -3.45
CA GLY A 57 23.30 8.87 -2.52
C GLY A 57 24.04 7.54 -2.49
N ALA A 58 23.60 6.51 -3.23
CA ALA A 58 24.38 5.29 -3.43
C ALA A 58 25.37 5.53 -4.59
N ILE A 59 26.66 5.55 -4.30
CA ILE A 59 27.73 5.85 -5.26
C ILE A 59 28.40 4.56 -5.72
N THR A 60 28.68 3.67 -4.78
CA THR A 60 29.37 2.40 -5.00
C THR A 60 28.41 1.29 -5.40
N GLN A 61 28.93 0.23 -6.03
CA GLN A 61 28.12 -0.93 -6.40
C GLN A 61 27.54 -1.65 -5.19
N SER A 62 28.27 -1.71 -4.07
CA SER A 62 27.80 -2.31 -2.82
C SER A 62 26.64 -1.52 -2.21
N GLU A 63 26.74 -0.19 -2.18
CA GLU A 63 25.63 0.67 -1.74
C GLU A 63 24.40 0.50 -2.64
N MET A 64 24.58 0.47 -3.96
CA MET A 64 23.49 0.25 -4.89
C MET A 64 22.85 -1.14 -4.72
N ALA A 65 23.67 -2.18 -4.49
CA ALA A 65 23.20 -3.52 -4.19
C ALA A 65 22.45 -3.60 -2.85
N ALA A 66 22.86 -2.83 -1.85
CA ALA A 66 22.17 -2.72 -0.57
C ALA A 66 20.79 -2.05 -0.67
N ARG A 67 20.53 -1.25 -1.72
CA ARG A 67 19.21 -0.67 -2.00
C ARG A 67 18.28 -1.63 -2.77
N LYS A 68 18.79 -2.72 -3.35
CA LYS A 68 17.93 -3.68 -4.07
C LYS A 68 16.95 -4.34 -3.11
N GLY A 69 15.72 -4.49 -3.58
CA GLY A 69 14.64 -5.16 -2.84
C GLY A 69 13.26 -4.59 -3.10
N GLN A 70 12.36 -4.80 -2.16
CA GLN A 70 10.94 -4.41 -2.25
C GLN A 70 10.62 -3.32 -1.22
N TYR A 71 9.90 -2.31 -1.70
CA TYR A 71 9.45 -1.17 -0.94
C TYR A 71 7.92 -1.15 -0.95
N TYR A 72 7.34 -0.93 0.22
CA TYR A 72 5.91 -0.84 0.44
C TYR A 72 5.64 0.55 1.00
N MET A 73 4.90 1.37 0.25
CA MET A 73 4.41 2.67 0.70
C MET A 73 2.98 2.50 1.16
N ILE A 74 2.69 2.87 2.40
CA ILE A 74 1.40 2.66 3.04
C ILE A 74 0.85 4.04 3.33
N ASP A 75 -0.31 4.34 2.77
CA ASP A 75 -1.11 5.50 3.18
C ASP A 75 -2.33 4.98 3.94
N TRP A 76 -2.64 5.59 5.08
CA TRP A 76 -3.85 5.27 5.84
C TRP A 76 -4.71 6.51 6.07
N ASP A 77 -6.02 6.30 6.18
CA ASP A 77 -7.04 7.31 6.47
C ASP A 77 -8.13 6.69 7.33
N VAL A 78 -8.01 6.87 8.66
CA VAL A 78 -8.89 6.27 9.68
C VAL A 78 -9.70 7.32 10.45
N ARG A 79 -9.93 8.49 9.85
CA ARG A 79 -10.65 9.63 10.48
C ARG A 79 -12.09 9.32 10.88
N GLN A 80 -12.70 8.34 10.23
CA GLN A 80 -14.03 7.80 10.49
C GLN A 80 -14.09 6.92 11.74
N HIS A 81 -12.93 6.51 12.28
CA HIS A 81 -12.84 5.67 13.46
C HIS A 81 -12.57 6.49 14.72
N SER A 82 -13.09 6.03 15.86
CA SER A 82 -12.68 6.55 17.17
C SER A 82 -11.28 6.01 17.52
N VAL A 83 -10.32 6.93 17.63
CA VAL A 83 -8.91 6.67 17.96
C VAL A 83 -8.64 7.17 19.38
N THR A 84 -8.42 6.24 20.30
CA THR A 84 -8.17 6.52 21.73
C THR A 84 -6.68 6.43 22.08
N ASP A 85 -5.94 5.64 21.32
CA ASP A 85 -4.56 5.26 21.59
C ASP A 85 -3.66 5.67 20.41
N PRO A 86 -2.32 5.66 20.58
CA PRO A 86 -1.40 5.80 19.47
C PRO A 86 -1.70 4.83 18.33
N ILE A 87 -1.51 5.32 17.10
CA ILE A 87 -1.73 4.55 15.89
C ILE A 87 -0.53 3.63 15.66
N ARG A 88 -0.80 2.38 15.27
CA ARG A 88 0.22 1.38 15.00
C ARG A 88 -0.05 0.73 13.66
N VAL A 89 0.87 0.93 12.70
CA VAL A 89 0.80 0.33 11.37
C VAL A 89 1.67 -0.92 11.38
N VAL A 90 1.05 -2.07 11.17
CA VAL A 90 1.71 -3.39 11.20
C VAL A 90 1.76 -3.94 9.78
N PHE A 91 2.95 -4.21 9.29
CA PHE A 91 3.19 -4.86 8.00
C PHE A 91 3.59 -6.31 8.23
N LYS A 92 2.71 -7.22 7.87
CA LYS A 92 2.89 -8.67 7.92
C LYS A 92 3.22 -9.20 6.52
N TYR A 93 4.13 -10.17 6.43
CA TYR A 93 4.58 -10.68 5.13
C TYR A 93 5.24 -12.05 5.25
N HIS A 94 5.18 -12.82 4.16
CA HIS A 94 5.99 -14.03 3.97
C HIS A 94 7.13 -13.76 2.98
N GLN A 95 8.32 -14.35 3.21
CA GLN A 95 9.44 -14.30 2.26
C GLN A 95 9.75 -15.67 1.68
N ALA A 96 10.33 -15.67 0.48
CA ALA A 96 10.65 -16.88 -0.28
C ALA A 96 11.45 -17.92 0.52
N ALA A 97 12.39 -17.49 1.38
CA ALA A 97 13.21 -18.40 2.18
C ALA A 97 12.62 -18.72 3.56
N THR A 98 11.51 -18.09 3.98
CA THR A 98 10.94 -18.28 5.31
C THR A 98 9.77 -19.26 5.35
N GLY A 99 9.40 -19.84 4.20
CA GLY A 99 8.28 -20.77 4.10
C GLY A 99 6.99 -20.12 4.58
N THR A 100 6.30 -20.78 5.52
CA THR A 100 5.02 -20.35 6.10
C THR A 100 5.19 -19.44 7.33
N ILE A 101 6.40 -18.97 7.63
CA ILE A 101 6.63 -18.11 8.79
C ILE A 101 6.22 -16.68 8.43
N GLU A 102 5.17 -16.19 9.10
CA GLU A 102 4.77 -14.79 9.07
C GLU A 102 5.83 -13.92 9.76
N LEU A 103 6.35 -12.93 9.03
CA LEU A 103 7.22 -11.88 9.55
C LEU A 103 6.43 -10.59 9.73
N LYS A 104 6.88 -9.72 10.65
CA LYS A 104 6.23 -8.44 10.91
C LYS A 104 7.21 -7.28 11.07
N MET A 105 6.81 -6.10 10.59
CA MET A 105 7.41 -4.80 10.87
C MET A 105 6.33 -3.86 11.43
N ILE A 106 6.71 -2.92 12.29
CA ILE A 106 5.76 -2.05 12.98
C ILE A 106 6.28 -0.61 12.98
N GLU A 107 5.44 0.32 12.60
CA GLU A 107 5.64 1.76 12.79
C GLU A 107 4.57 2.31 13.73
N ASN A 108 4.94 3.24 14.61
CA ASN A 108 4.05 3.84 15.59
C ASN A 108 3.93 5.34 15.33
N PHE A 109 2.71 5.86 15.45
CA PHE A 109 2.34 7.24 15.20
C PHE A 109 1.51 7.79 16.36
N ALA A 110 1.50 9.11 16.52
CA ALA A 110 0.71 9.74 17.56
C ALA A 110 -0.79 9.51 17.30
N LYS A 111 -1.61 9.52 18.37
CA LYS A 111 -3.07 9.37 18.26
C LYS A 111 -3.74 10.43 17.36
N SER A 112 -3.10 11.60 17.20
CA SER A 112 -3.56 12.67 16.32
C SER A 112 -3.37 12.37 14.83
N GLU A 113 -2.51 11.41 14.49
CA GLU A 113 -2.18 11.03 13.11
C GLU A 113 -3.19 10.02 12.55
N THR A 114 -4.46 10.41 12.58
CA THR A 114 -5.60 9.65 12.02
C THR A 114 -5.55 9.48 10.50
N ARG A 115 -4.60 10.15 9.84
CA ARG A 115 -4.20 9.94 8.45
C ARG A 115 -2.70 10.14 8.36
N GLY A 116 -2.02 9.33 7.55
CA GLY A 116 -0.58 9.48 7.36
C GLY A 116 -0.04 8.56 6.28
N SER A 117 1.29 8.51 6.19
CA SER A 117 2.02 7.67 5.25
C SER A 117 3.29 7.11 5.88
N CYS A 118 3.63 5.86 5.61
CA CYS A 118 4.89 5.25 6.04
C CYS A 118 5.46 4.31 4.97
N GLU A 119 6.68 3.84 5.20
CA GLU A 119 7.37 2.93 4.29
C GLU A 119 7.96 1.75 5.05
N PHE A 120 7.70 0.53 4.55
CA PHE A 120 8.44 -0.66 4.92
C PHE A 120 9.34 -1.08 3.76
N ALA A 121 10.62 -1.32 4.05
CA ALA A 121 11.62 -1.68 3.07
C ALA A 121 12.29 -3.01 3.40
N ILE A 122 12.13 -3.99 2.51
CA ILE A 122 12.79 -5.29 2.56
C ILE A 122 13.90 -5.24 1.52
N VAL A 123 15.07 -4.76 1.92
CA VAL A 123 16.20 -4.45 1.04
C VAL A 123 17.52 -5.02 1.56
N GLY A 124 18.55 -4.97 0.71
CA GLY A 124 19.91 -5.33 1.10
C GLY A 124 19.98 -6.77 1.59
N GLU A 125 20.61 -6.99 2.74
CA GLU A 125 20.82 -8.33 3.27
C GLU A 125 19.51 -9.11 3.52
N LEU A 126 18.47 -8.45 4.03
CA LEU A 126 17.16 -9.09 4.25
C LEU A 126 16.59 -9.64 2.95
N TYR A 127 16.70 -8.86 1.88
CA TYR A 127 16.22 -9.25 0.56
C TYR A 127 17.14 -10.27 -0.12
N GLN A 128 18.45 -10.10 -0.02
CA GLN A 128 19.44 -10.97 -0.67
C GLN A 128 19.46 -12.37 -0.05
N LYS A 129 19.34 -12.48 1.27
CA LYS A 129 19.35 -13.77 1.97
C LYS A 129 18.00 -14.46 2.00
N LYS A 130 16.92 -13.71 2.23
CA LYS A 130 15.58 -14.29 2.40
C LYS A 130 14.71 -14.25 1.14
N GLY A 131 15.19 -13.58 0.10
CA GLY A 131 14.49 -13.45 -1.17
C GLY A 131 13.34 -12.45 -1.12
N ARG A 132 12.52 -12.52 -2.17
CA ARG A 132 11.36 -11.65 -2.32
C ARG A 132 10.27 -11.97 -1.29
N VAL A 133 9.51 -10.94 -0.93
CA VAL A 133 8.19 -11.05 -0.32
C VAL A 133 7.24 -11.75 -1.30
N LEU A 134 6.51 -12.75 -0.80
CA LEU A 134 5.56 -13.56 -1.56
C LEU A 134 4.16 -12.94 -1.53
N ASP A 135 3.72 -12.60 -0.33
CA ASP A 135 2.43 -12.00 0.01
C ASP A 135 2.62 -11.05 1.21
N TRP A 136 1.64 -10.21 1.45
CA TRP A 136 1.67 -9.25 2.55
C TRP A 136 0.27 -8.84 3.00
N ARG A 137 0.18 -8.34 4.24
CA ARG A 137 -0.98 -7.70 4.84
C ARG A 137 -0.57 -6.51 5.68
N VAL A 138 -1.29 -5.40 5.54
CA VAL A 138 -1.15 -4.21 6.37
C VAL A 138 -2.35 -4.09 7.28
N GLU A 139 -2.11 -3.78 8.55
CA GLU A 139 -3.13 -3.54 9.55
C GLU A 139 -2.84 -2.24 10.31
N VAL A 140 -3.88 -1.42 10.51
CA VAL A 140 -3.80 -0.18 11.26
C VAL A 140 -4.58 -0.33 12.56
N TYR A 141 -3.90 -0.16 13.69
CA TYR A 141 -4.48 -0.32 15.02
C TYR A 141 -4.51 0.99 15.81
N SER A 142 -5.50 1.11 16.71
CA SER A 142 -5.47 2.00 17.88
C SER A 142 -5.52 1.10 19.12
N GLY A 143 -4.40 0.98 19.84
CA GLY A 143 -4.28 0.03 20.95
C GLY A 143 -4.46 -1.42 20.47
N ALA A 144 -5.50 -2.08 20.96
CA ALA A 144 -5.89 -3.43 20.54
C ALA A 144 -6.94 -3.44 19.40
N LYS A 145 -7.56 -2.30 19.10
CA LYS A 145 -8.63 -2.21 18.10
C LYS A 145 -8.04 -2.12 16.69
N LEU A 146 -8.39 -3.07 15.82
CA LEU A 146 -8.12 -2.97 14.39
C LEU A 146 -9.07 -1.92 13.79
N LEU A 147 -8.51 -0.92 13.12
CA LEU A 147 -9.26 0.15 12.47
C LEU A 147 -9.47 -0.17 10.99
N ALA A 148 -8.40 -0.55 10.30
CA ALA A 148 -8.40 -0.82 8.87
C ALA A 148 -7.33 -1.85 8.50
N SER A 149 -7.51 -2.52 7.37
CA SER A 149 -6.49 -3.42 6.81
C SER A 149 -6.58 -3.49 5.29
N GLU A 150 -5.46 -3.81 4.67
CA GLU A 150 -5.33 -4.08 3.23
C GLU A 150 -4.38 -5.27 3.04
N GLN A 151 -4.58 -6.07 2.00
CA GLN A 151 -3.73 -7.25 1.79
C GLN A 151 -3.48 -7.53 0.31
N SER A 152 -2.38 -8.23 0.05
CA SER A 152 -2.11 -8.77 -1.28
C SER A 152 -3.11 -9.87 -1.62
N TYR A 153 -3.37 -10.07 -2.91
CA TYR A 153 -4.27 -11.11 -3.39
C TYR A 153 -3.90 -12.53 -2.93
N LEU A 154 -2.61 -12.80 -2.73
CA LEU A 154 -2.09 -14.12 -2.31
C LEU A 154 -2.06 -14.31 -0.80
N TRP A 155 -2.56 -13.35 -0.02
CA TRP A 155 -2.58 -13.46 1.44
C TRP A 155 -3.70 -14.40 1.89
N GLU A 156 -3.33 -15.44 2.66
CA GLU A 156 -4.23 -16.45 3.24
C GLU A 156 -4.12 -16.48 4.77
#